data_AF-A0A343YVH6-F1
#
_entry.id   AF-A0A343YVH6-F1
#
_cell.length_a   1.000
_cell.length_b   1.000
_cell.length_c   1.000
_cell.angle_alpha   90.00
_cell.angle_beta   90.00
_cell.angle_gamma   90.00
#
_symmetry.space_group_name_H-M   'P 1'
#
loop_
_entity.id
_entity.type
_entity.pdbx_description
1 polymer ?
#
loop_
_entity_poly.entity_id
_entity_poly.type
_entity_poly.pdbx_seq_one_letter_code
_entity_poly.pdbx_strand_id
1 'polypeptide(L)'
;MMLSVMVLLSMMMMWMNHPLSMGLILILQTIMIAMIAGFMAKSFFFSYIITIIMLSGALVLFIYMASVASNEKFNSHVKLMGASVVTFSITLYTLLLLL
;
A
#
# COMPACT_ATOMS: atom_id res chain seq x y z
N MET A 1 8.91 -11.83 4.19
CA MET A 1 7.53 -12.03 3.67
C MET A 1 6.65 -10.79 3.85
N MET A 2 6.52 -10.19 5.04
CA MET A 2 5.74 -8.94 5.18
C MET A 2 6.34 -7.77 4.37
N LEU A 3 7.67 -7.61 4.38
CA LEU A 3 8.34 -6.57 3.57
C LEU A 3 8.14 -6.76 2.06
N SER A 4 8.09 -7.99 1.55
CA SER A 4 7.83 -8.22 0.12
C SER A 4 6.39 -7.86 -0.27
N VAL A 5 5.42 -8.07 0.62
CA VAL A 5 4.03 -7.62 0.42
C VAL A 5 3.94 -6.09 0.41
N MET A 6 4.74 -5.40 1.23
CA MET A 6 4.80 -3.94 1.25
C MET A 6 5.29 -3.34 -0.05
N VAL A 7 6.34 -3.94 -0.63
CA VAL A 7 6.85 -3.49 -1.92
C VAL A 7 5.81 -3.72 -3.02
N LEU A 8 5.12 -4.87 -3.03
CA LEU A 8 4.03 -5.13 -3.97
C LEU A 8 2.91 -4.07 -3.88
N LEU A 9 2.46 -3.71 -2.67
CA LEU A 9 1.44 -2.68 -2.47
C LEU A 9 1.91 -1.30 -2.98
N SER A 10 3.17 -0.93 -2.74
CA SER A 10 3.72 0.33 -3.24
C SER A 10 3.82 0.40 -4.77
N MET A 11 4.11 -0.74 -5.43
CA MET A 11 4.14 -0.81 -6.90
C MET A 11 2.74 -0.67 -7.49
N MET A 12 1.71 -1.24 -6.85
CA MET A 12 0.32 -1.07 -7.29
C MET A 12 -0.12 0.39 -7.23
N MET A 13 0.33 1.15 -6.21
CA MET A 13 0.03 2.58 -6.06
C MET A 13 0.44 3.42 -7.27
N MET A 14 1.52 3.08 -7.96
CA MET A 14 1.99 3.82 -9.14
C MET A 14 1.06 3.73 -10.36
N TRP A 15 0.18 2.73 -10.42
CA TRP A 15 -0.69 2.47 -11.57
C TRP A 15 -2.16 2.83 -11.34
N MET A 16 -2.52 3.16 -10.11
CA MET A 16 -3.87 3.56 -9.78
C MET A 16 -4.04 5.03 -10.11
N ASN A 17 -5.02 5.36 -10.96
CA ASN A 17 -5.32 6.77 -11.28
C ASN A 17 -6.36 7.36 -10.31
N HIS A 18 -7.24 6.50 -9.76
CA HIS A 18 -8.36 6.98 -8.95
C HIS A 18 -7.91 7.22 -7.49
N PRO A 19 -8.12 8.42 -6.92
CA PRO A 19 -7.64 8.78 -5.58
C PRO A 19 -8.20 7.87 -4.49
N LEU A 20 -9.46 7.42 -4.62
CA LEU A 20 -10.06 6.42 -3.72
C LEU A 20 -9.25 5.11 -3.67
N SER A 21 -8.82 4.61 -4.81
CA SER A 21 -8.05 3.36 -4.86
C SER A 21 -6.62 3.52 -4.35
N MET A 22 -5.99 4.68 -4.57
CA MET A 22 -4.73 5.04 -3.91
C MET A 22 -4.90 5.09 -2.39
N GLY A 23 -6.00 5.66 -1.90
CA GLY A 23 -6.33 5.73 -0.47
C GLY A 23 -6.50 4.36 0.18
N LEU A 24 -7.15 3.41 -0.49
CA LEU A 24 -7.28 2.03 0.00
C LEU A 24 -5.93 1.33 0.12
N ILE A 25 -5.05 1.49 -0.89
CA ILE A 25 -3.71 0.90 -0.85
C ILE A 25 -2.87 1.52 0.28
N LEU A 26 -2.98 2.83 0.50
CA LEU A 26 -2.33 3.52 1.62
C LEU A 26 -2.80 2.97 2.98
N ILE A 27 -4.10 2.76 3.18
CA ILE A 27 -4.63 2.19 4.43
C ILE A 27 -4.03 0.79 4.66
N LEU A 28 -4.05 -0.08 3.65
CA LEU A 28 -3.44 -1.42 3.75
C LEU A 28 -1.95 -1.35 4.08
N GLN A 29 -1.22 -0.44 3.45
CA GLN A 29 0.20 -0.24 3.70
C GLN A 29 0.46 0.24 5.14
N THR A 30 -0.33 1.17 5.67
CA THR A 30 -0.17 1.66 7.06
C THR A 30 -0.42 0.58 8.10
N ILE A 31 -1.42 -0.29 7.90
CA ILE A 31 -1.68 -1.43 8.79
C ILE A 31 -0.46 -2.38 8.81
N MET A 32 0.12 -2.65 7.64
CA MET A 32 1.30 -3.50 7.52
C MET A 32 2.54 -2.86 8.19
N ILE A 33 2.74 -1.54 8.09
CA ILE A 33 3.82 -0.82 8.81
C ILE A 33 3.63 -0.98 10.32
N ALA A 34 2.40 -0.77 10.81
CA ALA A 34 2.13 -0.89 12.24
C ALA A 34 2.44 -2.31 12.75
N MET A 35 2.03 -3.35 12.01
CA MET A 35 2.36 -4.73 12.38
C MET A 35 3.87 -4.97 12.41
N ILE A 36 4.64 -4.48 11.42
CA ILE A 36 6.11 -4.61 11.42
C ILE A 36 6.71 -3.90 12.64
N ALA A 37 6.27 -2.66 12.92
CA ALA A 37 6.75 -1.89 14.07
C ALA A 37 6.40 -2.59 15.40
N GLY A 38 5.23 -3.23 15.48
CA GLY A 38 4.82 -4.02 16.65
C GLY A 38 5.69 -5.25 16.87
N PHE A 39 6.07 -5.97 15.81
CA PHE A 39 6.99 -7.11 15.91
C PHE A 39 8.43 -6.70 16.22
N MET A 40 8.87 -5.51 15.80
CA MET A 40 10.21 -5.00 16.10
C MET A 40 10.32 -4.42 17.52
N ALA A 41 9.23 -3.88 18.06
CA ALA A 41 9.20 -3.31 19.39
C ALA A 41 8.99 -4.38 20.47
N LYS A 42 9.54 -4.14 21.68
CA LYS A 42 9.30 -5.02 22.84
C LYS A 42 7.86 -4.94 23.37
N SER A 43 7.09 -3.94 22.96
CA SER A 43 5.70 -3.71 23.36
C SER A 43 4.89 -3.11 22.21
N PHE A 44 3.62 -3.50 22.08
CA PHE A 44 2.73 -3.01 21.03
C PHE A 44 2.26 -1.56 21.16
N PHE A 45 2.65 -0.84 22.22
CA PHE A 45 2.23 0.55 22.47
C PHE A 45 2.53 1.48 21.29
N PHE A 46 3.75 1.39 20.72
CA PHE A 46 4.15 2.22 19.58
C PHE A 46 3.39 1.86 18.29
N SER A 47 3.17 0.56 18.04
CA SER A 47 2.32 0.11 16.92
C SER A 47 0.89 0.65 17.03
N TYR A 48 0.35 0.73 18.24
CA TYR A 48 -1.02 1.19 18.48
C TYR A 48 -1.17 2.71 18.27
N ILE A 49 -0.15 3.48 18.65
CA ILE A 49 -0.13 4.93 18.36
C ILE A 49 -0.06 5.17 16.85
N ILE A 50 0.78 4.41 16.14
CA ILE A 50 0.89 4.51 14.67
C ILE A 50 -0.44 4.17 14.00
N THR A 51 -1.13 3.10 14.41
CA THR A 51 -2.42 2.75 13.81
C THR A 51 -3.45 3.86 14.01
N ILE A 52 -3.59 4.40 15.22
CA ILE A 52 -4.60 5.44 15.49
C ILE A 52 -4.33 6.72 14.70
N ILE A 53 -3.10 7.23 14.72
CA ILE A 53 -2.77 8.51 14.09
C ILE A 53 -2.83 8.40 12.56
N MET A 54 -2.29 7.33 11.99
CA MET A 54 -2.22 7.18 10.53
C MET A 54 -3.55 6.79 9.90
N LEU A 55 -4.35 5.90 10.52
CA LEU A 55 -5.67 5.55 9.97
C LEU A 55 -6.67 6.71 10.09
N SER A 56 -6.67 7.45 11.21
CA SER A 56 -7.62 8.55 11.38
C SER A 56 -7.46 9.64 10.33
N GLY A 57 -6.21 10.05 10.02
CA GLY A 57 -5.93 11.00 8.95
C GLY A 57 -6.25 10.47 7.56
N ALA A 58 -5.94 9.21 7.28
CA ALA A 58 -6.21 8.58 5.99
C ALA A 58 -7.73 8.45 5.72
N LEU A 59 -8.54 8.15 6.73
CA LEU A 59 -9.99 8.01 6.58
C LEU A 59 -10.70 9.35 6.30
N VAL A 60 -10.24 10.45 6.89
CA VAL A 60 -10.80 11.79 6.60
C VAL A 60 -10.51 12.19 5.15
N LEU A 61 -9.27 12.01 4.69
CA LEU A 61 -8.88 12.23 3.29
C LEU A 61 -9.65 11.32 2.33
N PHE A 62 -9.90 10.08 2.73
CA PHE A 62 -10.66 9.12 1.94
C PHE A 62 -12.10 9.57 1.71
N ILE A 63 -12.81 9.99 2.77
CA ILE A 63 -14.19 10.49 2.66
C ILE A 63 -14.25 11.76 1.81
N TYR A 64 -13.28 12.66 1.99
CA TYR A 64 -13.19 13.89 1.19
C TYR A 64 -13.03 13.58 -0.30
N MET A 65 -12.03 12.78 -0.67
CA MET A 65 -11.77 12.40 -2.06
C MET A 65 -12.93 11.59 -2.67
N ALA A 66 -13.58 10.71 -1.88
CA ALA A 66 -14.74 9.95 -2.33
C ALA A 66 -15.91 10.87 -2.73
N SER A 67 -16.15 11.95 -1.96
CA SER A 67 -17.21 12.91 -2.26
C SER A 67 -16.93 13.77 -3.50
N VAL A 68 -15.65 14.12 -3.73
CA VAL A 68 -15.25 15.00 -4.85
C VAL A 68 -15.08 14.24 -6.16
N ALA A 69 -14.56 13.00 -6.13
CA ALA A 69 -14.20 12.23 -7.34
C ALA A 69 -15.20 11.13 -7.72
N SER A 70 -16.37 11.05 -7.07
CA SER A 70 -17.34 9.95 -7.27
C SER A 70 -17.80 9.69 -8.72
N ASN A 71 -17.58 10.63 -9.63
CA ASN A 71 -18.04 10.55 -11.02
C ASN A 71 -16.95 10.30 -12.07
N GLU A 72 -15.69 10.08 -11.69
CA GLU A 72 -14.66 9.70 -12.67
C GLU A 72 -14.70 8.20 -12.95
N LYS A 73 -14.88 7.82 -14.23
CA LYS A 73 -14.86 6.42 -14.64
C LYS A 73 -13.50 5.81 -14.32
N PHE A 74 -13.52 4.64 -13.70
CA PHE A 74 -12.32 3.92 -13.32
C PHE A 74 -11.56 3.40 -14.55
N ASN A 75 -10.61 4.20 -15.04
CA ASN A 75 -9.77 3.84 -16.18
C ASN A 75 -8.41 3.36 -15.65
N SER A 76 -8.29 2.05 -15.42
CA SER A 76 -7.06 1.41 -14.95
C SER A 76 -6.28 0.80 -16.11
N HIS A 77 -4.98 1.07 -16.17
CA HIS A 77 -4.08 0.45 -17.15
C HIS A 77 -3.67 -0.96 -16.67
N VAL A 78 -4.61 -1.91 -16.67
CA VAL A 78 -4.42 -3.28 -16.18
C VAL A 78 -3.23 -4.00 -16.85
N LYS A 79 -2.95 -3.70 -18.13
CA LYS A 79 -1.80 -4.26 -18.86
C LYS A 79 -0.44 -3.80 -18.30
N LEU A 80 -0.31 -2.51 -17.98
CA LEU A 80 0.91 -1.95 -17.39
C LEU A 80 1.09 -2.43 -15.95
N MET A 81 -0.01 -2.55 -15.21
CA MET A 81 -0.01 -3.12 -13.86
C MET A 81 0.54 -4.55 -13.86
N GLY A 82 0.04 -5.42 -14.75
CA GLY A 82 0.52 -6.79 -14.90
C GLY A 82 2.01 -6.87 -15.27
N ALA A 83 2.47 -6.03 -16.20
CA ALA A 83 3.89 -5.97 -16.57
C ALA A 83 4.79 -5.61 -15.38
N SER A 84 4.39 -4.63 -14.57
CA SER A 84 5.18 -4.19 -13.41
C SER A 84 5.33 -5.27 -12.33
N VAL A 85 4.27 -6.06 -12.10
CA VAL A 85 4.29 -7.17 -11.13
C VAL A 85 5.22 -8.29 -11.60
N VAL A 86 5.20 -8.60 -12.91
CA VAL A 86 6.10 -9.60 -13.50
C VAL A 86 7.56 -9.12 -13.46
N THR A 87 7.84 -7.84 -13.73
CA THR A 87 9.21 -7.33 -13.60
C THR A 87 9.71 -7.40 -12.16
N PHE A 88 8.85 -7.14 -11.17
CA PHE A 88 9.25 -7.20 -9.77
C PHE A 88 9.51 -8.64 -9.30
N SER A 89 8.69 -9.61 -9.71
CA SER A 89 8.92 -11.02 -9.36
C SER A 89 10.23 -11.56 -9.95
N ILE A 90 10.59 -11.13 -11.17
CA ILE A 90 11.88 -11.45 -11.79
C ILE A 90 13.03 -10.80 -11.03
N THR A 91 12.90 -9.53 -10.61
CA THR A 91 13.94 -8.87 -9.80
C THR A 91 14.14 -9.54 -8.45
N LEU A 92 13.07 -10.01 -7.79
CA LEU A 92 13.18 -10.74 -6.54
C LEU A 92 13.86 -12.09 -6.72
N TYR A 93 13.51 -12.83 -7.77
CA TYR A 93 14.11 -14.13 -8.05
C TYR A 93 15.61 -14.02 -8.36
N THR A 94 16.00 -13.03 -9.17
CA THR A 94 17.41 -12.78 -9.50
C THR A 94 18.23 -12.35 -8.28
N LEU A 95 17.66 -11.59 -7.36
CA LEU A 95 18.31 -11.21 -6.10
C LEU A 95 18.49 -12.41 -5.16
N LEU A 96 17.55 -13.37 -5.19
CA LEU A 96 17.61 -14.61 -4.42
C LEU A 96 18.66 -15.59 -4.97
N LEU A 97 18.93 -15.56 -6.28
CA LEU A 97 19.99 -16.35 -6.92
C LEU A 97 21.40 -15.78 -6.70
N LEU A 98 21.51 -14.47 -6.43
CA LEU A 98 22.77 -13.77 -6.20
C LEU A 98 23.27 -13.85 -4.75
N LEU A 99 22.41 -14.31 -3.83
CA LEU A 99 22.66 -14.46 -2.39
C LEU A 99 22.87 -15.94 -2.05
#